data_AF-A0A7S4ABH9-F1
#
_entry.id   AF-A0A7S4ABH9-F1
#
_cell.length_a   1.000
_cell.length_b   1.000
_cell.length_c   1.000
_cell.angle_alpha   90.00
_cell.angle_beta   90.00
_cell.angle_gamma   90.00
#
_symmetry.space_group_name_H-M   'P 1'
#
loop_
_entity.id
_entity.type
_entity.pdbx_description
1 polymer ?
#
loop_
_entity_poly.entity_id
_entity_poly.type
_entity_poly.pdbx_seq_one_letter_code
_entity_poly.pdbx_strand_id
1 'polypeptide(L)'
;LAPRDISSQISRRTFSRRTLKNGVQNIEDADTQAQTGPITDIIVIRGEEKPPKGYFRVSQSLSGQSFHIGDRKSTLFLCVKKEKNWDRAAQRPCVTALSVIFPDRKEFVPPGFSLVRCSKSDP
;
A
#
# COMPACT_ATOMS: atom_id res chain seq x y z
N LEU A 1 -28.50 -12.33 25.47
CA LEU A 1 -27.06 -12.68 25.43
C LEU A 1 -26.45 -11.94 24.23
N ALA A 2 -25.68 -10.88 24.50
CA ALA A 2 -25.08 -10.02 23.47
C ALA A 2 -23.92 -10.71 22.73
N PRO A 3 -23.55 -10.29 21.50
CA PRO A 3 -22.39 -10.82 20.78
C PRO A 3 -21.10 -10.40 21.48
N ARG A 4 -20.15 -11.34 21.62
CA ARG A 4 -18.85 -11.09 22.25
C ARG A 4 -17.95 -10.27 21.33
N ASP A 5 -17.40 -9.18 21.86
CA ASP A 5 -16.39 -8.34 21.24
C ASP A 5 -15.13 -9.16 20.89
N ILE A 6 -14.84 -9.24 19.59
CA ILE A 6 -13.54 -9.70 19.07
C ILE A 6 -12.62 -8.48 19.04
N SER A 7 -12.09 -8.11 20.20
CA SER A 7 -10.98 -7.18 20.30
C SER A 7 -9.83 -7.82 21.06
N SER A 8 -8.61 -7.50 20.65
CA SER A 8 -7.32 -7.84 21.30
C SER A 8 -6.57 -9.12 20.88
N GLN A 9 -6.08 -9.15 19.63
CA GLN A 9 -4.76 -9.72 19.36
C GLN A 9 -3.97 -8.85 18.38
N ILE A 10 -3.73 -7.59 18.75
CA ILE A 10 -2.66 -6.81 18.11
C ILE A 10 -1.35 -7.25 18.76
N SER A 11 -0.74 -8.27 18.18
CA SER A 11 0.62 -8.70 18.50
C SER A 11 1.54 -7.50 18.44
N ARG A 12 2.18 -7.16 19.57
CA ARG A 12 3.17 -6.08 19.70
C ARG A 12 4.35 -6.39 18.77
N ARG A 13 4.30 -5.87 17.53
CA ARG A 13 5.41 -5.99 16.58
C ARG A 13 6.53 -5.06 17.04
N THR A 14 7.71 -5.63 17.19
CA THR A 14 8.96 -4.92 17.41
C THR A 14 9.17 -3.91 16.29
N PHE A 15 9.10 -2.62 16.63
CA PHE A 15 9.47 -1.52 15.74
C PHE A 15 10.84 -1.81 15.12
N SER A 16 10.89 -2.01 13.80
CA SER A 16 12.16 -2.00 13.09
C SER A 16 12.66 -0.55 13.07
N ARG A 17 13.54 -0.18 14.02
CA ARG A 17 14.18 1.14 14.08
C ARG A 17 14.92 1.54 12.80
N ARG A 18 15.11 0.64 11.84
CA ARG A 18 15.78 0.94 10.57
C ARG A 18 14.94 1.83 9.65
N THR A 19 13.62 1.77 9.68
CA THR A 19 12.76 2.48 8.71
C THR A 19 12.77 4.00 8.88
N LEU A 20 12.99 4.50 10.11
CA LEU A 20 13.05 5.94 10.41
C LEU A 20 14.30 6.63 9.82
N LYS A 21 15.41 5.90 9.59
CA LYS A 21 16.66 6.50 9.11
C LYS A 21 16.59 6.96 7.64
N ASN A 22 15.71 6.38 6.83
CA ASN A 22 15.61 6.72 5.40
C ASN A 22 14.35 7.52 5.05
N GLY A 23 13.51 7.86 6.06
CA GLY A 23 12.29 8.63 5.85
C GLY A 23 11.23 7.94 4.99
N VAL A 24 11.34 6.62 4.78
CA VAL A 24 10.33 5.80 4.08
C VAL A 24 9.23 5.45 5.08
N GLN A 25 7.99 5.81 4.75
CA GLN A 25 6.83 5.48 5.58
C GLN A 25 6.20 4.19 5.08
N ASN A 26 6.25 3.16 5.91
CA ASN A 26 5.61 1.87 5.65
C ASN A 26 4.17 1.88 6.22
N ILE A 27 3.23 1.17 5.57
CA ILE A 27 1.82 1.14 6.01
C ILE A 27 1.62 0.36 7.31
N GLU A 28 2.42 -0.69 7.53
CA GLU A 28 2.41 -1.50 8.74
C GLU A 28 2.83 -0.74 10.01
N ASP A 29 3.59 0.36 9.83
CA ASP A 29 4.10 1.21 10.92
C ASP A 29 3.23 2.47 11.10
N ALA A 30 2.21 2.65 10.24
CA ALA A 30 1.34 3.81 10.29
C ALA A 30 0.30 3.72 11.42
N ASP A 31 -0.28 4.87 11.77
CA ASP A 31 -1.36 4.93 12.77
C ASP A 31 -2.62 4.16 12.33
N THR A 32 -3.48 3.85 13.29
CA THR A 32 -4.71 3.06 13.06
C THR A 32 -5.63 3.70 12.03
N GLN A 33 -5.70 5.03 11.96
CA GLN A 33 -6.52 5.72 10.96
C GLN A 33 -5.99 5.49 9.54
N ALA A 34 -4.66 5.55 9.37
CA ALA A 34 -4.02 5.23 8.11
C ALA A 34 -4.18 3.76 7.73
N GLN A 35 -4.12 2.82 8.68
CA GLN A 35 -4.28 1.39 8.38
C GLN A 35 -5.72 1.03 7.98
N THR A 36 -6.71 1.59 8.69
CA THR A 36 -8.13 1.27 8.50
C THR A 36 -8.83 2.11 7.45
N GLY A 37 -8.33 3.30 7.13
CA GLY A 37 -8.94 4.19 6.14
C GLY A 37 -8.98 3.59 4.73
N PRO A 38 -9.82 4.08 3.80
CA PRO A 38 -9.88 3.54 2.45
C PRO A 38 -8.64 3.89 1.62
N ILE A 39 -8.34 3.04 0.64
CA ILE A 39 -7.30 3.30 -0.36
C ILE A 39 -7.88 4.28 -1.38
N THR A 40 -7.20 5.40 -1.59
CA THR A 40 -7.62 6.42 -2.58
C THR A 40 -6.74 6.42 -3.83
N ASP A 41 -5.53 5.88 -3.74
CA ASP A 41 -4.60 5.84 -4.87
C ASP A 41 -3.54 4.75 -4.67
N ILE A 42 -2.98 4.25 -5.77
CA ILE A 42 -1.98 3.18 -5.79
C ILE A 42 -0.93 3.51 -6.84
N ILE A 43 0.34 3.44 -6.44
CA ILE A 43 1.48 3.62 -7.34
C ILE A 43 2.52 2.52 -7.11
N VAL A 44 3.48 2.44 -8.02
CA VAL A 44 4.67 1.59 -7.88
C VAL A 44 5.92 2.47 -7.89
N ILE A 45 6.85 2.17 -6.99
CA ILE A 45 8.18 2.80 -6.94
C ILE A 45 9.27 1.75 -7.24
N ARG A 46 10.44 2.20 -7.70
CA ARG A 46 11.58 1.33 -8.01
C ARG A 46 12.63 1.36 -6.91
N GLY A 47 13.12 0.19 -6.52
CA GLY A 47 14.21 0.03 -5.56
C GLY A 47 13.94 0.75 -4.24
N GLU A 48 14.91 1.52 -3.78
CA GLU A 48 14.85 2.28 -2.52
C GLU A 48 14.35 3.72 -2.71
N GLU A 49 13.64 4.01 -3.81
CA GLU A 49 12.98 5.30 -4.01
C GLU A 49 12.06 5.63 -2.83
N LYS A 50 12.01 6.90 -2.45
CA LYS A 50 11.10 7.35 -1.40
C LYS A 50 9.67 7.46 -1.96
N PRO A 51 8.66 6.89 -1.28
CA PRO A 51 7.27 7.13 -1.65
C PRO A 51 6.96 8.64 -1.69
N PRO A 52 6.17 9.12 -2.67
CA PRO A 52 5.70 10.50 -2.70
C PRO A 52 4.93 10.86 -1.43
N LYS A 53 4.80 12.16 -1.15
CA LYS A 53 4.12 12.65 0.05
C LYS A 53 2.70 12.09 0.16
N GLY A 54 2.38 11.51 1.33
CA GLY A 54 1.07 10.94 1.63
C GLY A 54 0.87 9.50 1.19
N TYR A 55 1.87 8.90 0.53
CA TYR A 55 1.89 7.47 0.22
C TYR A 55 2.65 6.69 1.29
N PHE A 56 2.16 5.48 1.55
CA PHE A 56 2.80 4.48 2.38
C PHE A 56 3.28 3.33 1.52
N ARG A 57 4.53 2.90 1.72
CA ARG A 57 5.05 1.68 1.11
C ARG A 57 4.43 0.45 1.79
N VAL A 58 4.07 -0.55 1.01
CA VAL A 58 3.74 -1.88 1.52
C VAL A 58 5.03 -2.69 1.52
N SER A 59 5.67 -2.87 2.67
CA SER A 59 6.99 -3.53 2.73
C SER A 59 6.95 -4.98 3.22
N GLN A 60 5.83 -5.40 3.80
CA GLN A 60 5.64 -6.77 4.26
C GLN A 60 4.23 -7.30 4.05
N SER A 61 4.12 -8.62 3.99
CA SER A 61 2.86 -9.35 4.03
C SER A 61 2.23 -9.31 5.44
N LEU A 62 1.00 -9.80 5.56
CA LEU A 62 0.35 -9.97 6.86
C LEU A 62 1.13 -10.90 7.81
N SER A 63 1.89 -11.86 7.28
CA SER A 63 2.76 -12.75 8.07
C SER A 63 4.11 -12.14 8.44
N GLY A 64 4.39 -10.89 8.04
CA GLY A 64 5.64 -10.19 8.32
C GLY A 64 6.80 -10.58 7.39
N GLN A 65 6.51 -11.28 6.30
CA GLN A 65 7.51 -11.59 5.27
C GLN A 65 7.69 -10.38 4.34
N SER A 66 8.91 -10.15 3.85
CA SER A 66 9.20 -9.06 2.90
C SER A 66 8.29 -9.15 1.68
N PHE A 67 7.70 -8.02 1.28
CA PHE A 67 6.84 -7.91 0.12
C PHE A 67 7.43 -6.91 -0.88
N HIS A 68 7.78 -7.42 -2.05
CA HIS A 68 8.23 -6.65 -3.20
C HIS A 68 7.92 -7.44 -4.47
N ILE A 69 7.79 -6.73 -5.60
CA ILE A 69 7.56 -7.31 -6.92
C ILE A 69 8.88 -7.16 -7.68
N GLY A 70 9.57 -8.25 -8.01
CA GLY A 70 10.85 -8.08 -8.67
C GLY A 70 11.52 -9.36 -9.15
N ASP A 71 12.49 -9.18 -10.03
CA ASP A 71 13.44 -10.18 -10.47
C ASP A 71 14.86 -9.80 -9.99
N ARG A 72 15.89 -10.51 -10.46
CA ARG A 72 17.29 -10.22 -10.08
C ARG A 72 17.76 -8.80 -10.49
N LYS A 73 17.08 -8.12 -11.40
CA LYS A 73 17.51 -6.84 -11.99
C LYS A 73 16.69 -5.65 -11.48
N SER A 74 15.47 -5.87 -11.01
CA SER A 74 14.60 -4.80 -10.57
C SER A 74 13.72 -5.23 -9.40
N THR A 75 13.73 -4.41 -8.35
CA THR A 75 12.82 -4.52 -7.22
C THR A 75 11.80 -3.39 -7.32
N LEU A 76 10.53 -3.72 -7.26
CA LEU A 76 9.42 -2.77 -7.25
C LEU A 76 8.68 -2.89 -5.93
N PHE A 77 8.23 -1.75 -5.40
CA PHE A 77 7.39 -1.73 -4.22
C PHE A 77 6.06 -1.08 -4.53
N LEU A 78 5.00 -1.68 -3.99
CA LEU A 78 3.66 -1.10 -4.02
C LEU A 78 3.56 0.01 -2.98
N CYS A 79 3.01 1.15 -3.36
CA CYS A 79 2.68 2.22 -2.43
C CYS A 79 1.20 2.56 -2.53
N VAL A 80 0.59 2.84 -1.39
CA VAL A 80 -0.84 3.17 -1.27
C VAL A 80 -1.02 4.53 -0.61
N LYS A 81 -1.99 5.30 -1.12
CA LYS A 81 -2.47 6.51 -0.46
C LYS A 81 -3.75 6.18 0.29
N LYS A 82 -3.84 6.61 1.54
CA LYS A 82 -4.97 6.33 2.44
C LYS A 82 -5.62 7.64 2.87
N GLU A 83 -6.94 7.69 2.90
CA GLU A 83 -7.68 8.80 3.52
C GLU A 83 -7.96 8.44 4.98
N LYS A 84 -7.45 9.24 5.92
CA LYS A 84 -7.58 8.98 7.36
C LYS A 84 -8.94 9.40 7.91
N ASN A 85 -9.62 10.32 7.22
CA ASN A 85 -10.91 10.84 7.64
C ASN A 85 -12.04 10.19 6.83
N TRP A 86 -12.87 9.39 7.48
CA TRP A 86 -13.98 8.67 6.85
C TRP A 86 -15.04 9.59 6.24
N ASP A 87 -15.33 10.73 6.86
CA ASP A 87 -16.28 11.71 6.32
C ASP A 87 -15.79 12.30 5.00
N ARG A 88 -14.49 12.58 4.92
CA ARG A 88 -13.81 13.01 3.69
C ARG A 88 -13.71 11.90 2.66
N ALA A 89 -13.59 10.64 3.09
CA ALA A 89 -13.52 9.49 2.19
C ALA A 89 -14.84 9.24 1.45
N ALA A 90 -15.98 9.43 2.12
CA ALA A 90 -17.31 9.31 1.52
C ALA A 90 -17.54 10.28 0.34
N GLN A 91 -16.74 11.34 0.26
CA GLN A 91 -16.82 12.38 -0.78
C GLN A 91 -15.75 12.24 -1.87
N ARG A 92 -14.89 11.21 -1.82
CA ARG A 92 -13.80 11.01 -2.77
C ARG A 92 -13.89 9.66 -3.48
N PRO A 93 -13.47 9.59 -4.76
CA PRO A 93 -13.27 8.30 -5.42
C PRO A 93 -12.27 7.46 -4.61
N CYS A 94 -12.69 6.25 -4.25
CA CYS A 94 -11.84 5.28 -3.59
C CYS A 94 -11.51 4.15 -4.56
N VAL A 95 -10.38 3.48 -4.33
CA VAL A 95 -10.04 2.25 -5.04
C VAL A 95 -10.93 1.15 -4.49
N THR A 96 -11.82 0.61 -5.33
CA THR A 96 -12.82 -0.40 -4.95
C THR A 96 -12.44 -1.81 -5.39
N ALA A 97 -11.57 -1.95 -6.39
CA ALA A 97 -11.14 -3.23 -6.93
C ALA A 97 -9.70 -3.16 -7.46
N LEU A 98 -9.02 -4.32 -7.44
CA LEU A 98 -7.71 -4.52 -8.05
C LEU A 98 -7.81 -5.67 -9.04
N SER A 99 -7.16 -5.51 -10.20
CA SER A 99 -6.99 -6.56 -11.19
C SER A 99 -5.53 -6.68 -11.54
N VAL A 100 -5.03 -7.92 -11.54
CA VAL A 100 -3.72 -8.25 -12.11
C VAL A 100 -3.97 -8.68 -13.55
N ILE A 101 -3.18 -8.14 -14.47
CA ILE A 101 -3.23 -8.53 -15.88
C ILE A 101 -1.86 -9.03 -16.31
N PHE A 102 -1.85 -9.97 -17.24
CA PHE A 102 -0.65 -10.59 -17.81
C PHE A 102 -0.50 -10.19 -19.29
N PRO A 103 0.28 -9.13 -19.59
CA PRO A 103 0.43 -8.63 -20.95
C PRO A 103 1.03 -9.67 -21.93
N ASP A 104 1.87 -10.57 -21.42
CA ASP A 104 2.44 -11.70 -22.15
C ASP A 104 1.37 -12.69 -22.63
N ARG A 105 0.25 -12.78 -21.90
CA ARG A 105 -0.93 -13.57 -22.27
C ARG A 105 -1.91 -12.80 -23.15
N LYS A 106 -1.55 -11.59 -23.58
CA LYS A 106 -2.40 -10.66 -24.35
C LYS A 106 -3.70 -10.32 -23.61
N GLU A 107 -3.65 -10.28 -22.27
CA GLU A 107 -4.78 -9.80 -21.47
C GLU A 107 -4.93 -8.28 -21.59
N PHE A 108 -6.18 -7.81 -21.54
CA PHE A 108 -6.51 -6.39 -21.64
C PHE A 108 -6.89 -5.81 -20.27
N VAL A 109 -6.70 -4.50 -20.11
CA VAL A 109 -7.19 -3.77 -18.93
C VAL A 109 -8.72 -3.80 -18.96
N PRO A 110 -9.39 -4.33 -17.92
CA PRO A 110 -10.85 -4.36 -17.90
C PRO A 110 -11.45 -2.93 -17.90
N PRO A 111 -12.64 -2.72 -18.48
CA PRO A 111 -13.31 -1.43 -18.43
C PRO A 111 -13.50 -0.93 -16.99
N GLY A 112 -13.24 0.37 -16.76
CA GLY A 112 -13.32 0.99 -15.44
C GLY A 112 -12.07 0.82 -14.57
N PHE A 113 -11.03 0.14 -15.05
CA PHE A 113 -9.74 0.05 -14.36
C PHE A 113 -8.71 1.00 -14.97
N SER A 114 -7.82 1.50 -14.12
CA SER A 114 -6.65 2.30 -14.52
C SER A 114 -5.38 1.50 -14.30
N LEU A 115 -4.48 1.55 -15.29
CA LEU A 115 -3.18 0.87 -15.18
C LEU A 115 -2.26 1.63 -14.24
N VAL A 116 -1.78 0.96 -13.19
CA VAL A 116 -0.80 1.53 -12.27
C VAL A 116 0.55 1.62 -12.98
N ARG A 117 1.12 2.83 -13.04
CA ARG A 117 2.43 3.09 -13.64
C ARG A 117 3.48 3.31 -12.54
N CYS A 118 4.74 3.04 -12.85
CA CYS A 118 5.83 3.48 -11.98
C CYS A 118 5.80 5.01 -11.88
N SER A 119 5.92 5.56 -10.67
CA SER A 119 6.17 6.98 -10.52
C SER A 119 7.48 7.32 -11.22
N LYS A 120 7.46 8.26 -12.16
CA LYS A 120 8.71 8.84 -12.67
C LYS A 120 9.29 9.66 -11.53
N SER A 121 10.55 9.43 -11.17
CA SER A 121 11.32 10.47 -10.50
C SER A 121 11.37 11.65 -11.46
N ASP A 122 10.77 12.78 -11.10
CA ASP A 122 11.02 14.01 -11.85
C ASP A 122 12.55 14.26 -11.85
N PRO A 123 13.16 14.55 -13.01
CA PRO A 123 14.59 14.77 -13.15
C PRO A 123 15.07 16.01 -12.38
#